data_AF-A0A844XTT0-F1
#
_entry.id   AF-A0A844XTT0-F1
#
_cell.length_a   1.000
_cell.length_b   1.000
_cell.length_c   1.000
_cell.angle_alpha   90.00
_cell.angle_beta   90.00
_cell.angle_gamma   90.00
#
_symmetry.space_group_name_H-M   'P 1'
#
loop_
_entity.id
_entity.type
_entity.pdbx_description
1 polymer ?
#
loop_
_entity_poly.entity_id
_entity_poly.type
_entity_poly.pdbx_seq_one_letter_code
_entity_poly.pdbx_strand_id
1 'polypeptide(L)'
;MDPSNLSKLATLVFEKTGGQDELIRRFPVKEMRAARPNSGYKLLVALMVERAVSHVLSLNFDRAVENAAIQLGQALNVVTEHSGHVPMTPTLIYLHGSADSPPRAWVLREDTMTEGWKGQWEEVIANQILSAPRILFAGLGSAAPVLEASVSTIQKAIGDSKQIFQADYGPLDSNFLAKQLGVTAERYIQGSWSEVLSKLSERLVSEQLEALRVNGRSNLQENDFSDIDQQRFLNHVDKLATVSLLALGRMRAFAQLDGTHYRRHSELDDLQVAEPLTRLAQIAEELALQVRPTAHGSWQILRDGRVVGNVMLASGGGVRRFAAIEPRVRQFCTQVADEVLPPDVILIGGIIAETDFSPPSDIVADTVVDSLIDGPSGPLIVSANAPDMLAQVGELLNVA
;
A
#
# COMPACT_ATOMS: atom_id res chain seq x y z
N MET A 1 11.37 42.54 10.68
CA MET A 1 11.02 41.12 10.84
C MET A 1 10.79 40.55 9.47
N ASP A 2 11.29 39.36 9.19
CA ASP A 2 11.00 38.65 7.95
C ASP A 2 9.66 37.91 8.10
N PRO A 3 8.58 38.35 7.42
CA PRO A 3 7.27 37.73 7.53
C PRO A 3 7.19 36.34 6.89
N SER A 4 8.22 35.92 6.15
CA SER A 4 8.31 34.57 5.60
C SER A 4 8.66 33.51 6.65
N ASN A 5 9.18 33.93 7.82
CA ASN A 5 9.43 33.04 8.94
C ASN A 5 8.16 32.88 9.78
N LEU A 6 7.46 31.76 9.53
CA LEU A 6 6.20 31.44 10.19
C LEU A 6 6.31 31.37 11.72
N SER A 7 7.44 30.90 12.27
CA SER A 7 7.58 30.77 13.72
C SER A 7 7.75 32.12 14.42
N LYS A 8 8.47 33.06 13.80
CA LYS A 8 8.57 34.44 14.27
C LYS A 8 7.23 35.18 14.19
N LEU A 9 6.47 34.94 13.12
CA LEU A 9 5.12 35.48 13.00
C LEU A 9 4.19 34.93 14.09
N ALA A 10 4.26 33.63 14.37
CA ALA A 10 3.49 32.98 15.43
C ALA A 10 3.82 33.55 16.82
N THR A 11 5.12 33.75 17.11
CA THR A 11 5.55 34.41 18.35
C THR A 11 4.97 35.82 18.47
N LEU A 12 5.06 36.63 17.41
CA LEU A 12 4.52 37.99 17.42
C LEU A 12 2.99 38.03 17.62
N VAL A 13 2.24 37.16 16.95
CA VAL A 13 0.77 37.08 17.13
C VAL A 13 0.44 36.70 18.57
N PHE A 14 1.18 35.76 19.16
CA PHE A 14 1.00 35.36 20.54
C PHE A 14 1.27 36.51 21.52
N GLU A 15 2.37 37.23 21.35
CA GLU A 15 2.69 38.42 22.17
C GLU A 15 1.61 39.50 22.11
N LYS A 16 0.94 39.65 20.96
CA LYS A 16 -0.09 40.68 20.75
C LYS A 16 -1.48 40.27 21.22
N THR A 17 -1.82 38.99 21.13
CA THR A 17 -3.20 38.51 21.32
C THR A 17 -3.37 37.56 22.52
N GLY A 18 -2.27 37.11 23.12
CA GLY A 18 -2.27 36.11 24.20
C GLY A 18 -2.53 34.67 23.71
N GLY A 19 -2.61 34.44 22.40
CA GLY A 19 -2.89 33.13 21.81
C GLY A 19 -2.45 33.03 20.35
N GLN A 20 -2.68 31.87 19.73
CA GLN A 20 -2.34 31.62 18.32
C GLN A 20 -3.56 31.34 17.44
N ASP A 21 -4.77 31.45 18.00
CA ASP A 21 -6.03 31.23 17.29
C ASP A 21 -6.19 32.13 16.06
N GLU A 22 -5.82 33.41 16.18
CA GLU A 22 -5.97 34.36 15.08
C GLU A 22 -5.06 34.01 13.90
N LEU A 23 -3.85 33.50 14.17
CA LEU A 23 -2.96 33.01 13.12
C LEU A 23 -3.52 31.74 12.46
N ILE A 24 -3.94 30.76 13.27
CA ILE A 24 -4.45 29.48 12.79
C ILE A 24 -5.74 29.63 11.98
N ARG A 25 -6.60 30.62 12.31
CA ARG A 25 -7.78 30.96 11.50
C ARG A 25 -7.45 31.38 10.07
N ARG A 26 -6.22 31.84 9.81
CA ARG A 26 -5.75 32.20 8.46
C ARG A 26 -5.10 31.04 7.72
N PHE A 27 -4.85 29.91 8.39
CA PHE A 27 -4.36 28.72 7.73
C PHE A 27 -5.46 28.08 6.87
N PRO A 28 -5.11 27.44 5.75
CA PRO A 28 -6.04 26.71 4.93
C PRO A 28 -6.39 25.34 5.56
N VAL A 29 -6.88 25.33 6.81
CA VAL A 29 -7.11 24.10 7.60
C VAL A 29 -8.04 23.11 6.88
N LYS A 30 -9.04 23.62 6.15
CA LYS A 30 -9.93 22.78 5.34
C LYS A 30 -9.17 22.04 4.23
N GLU A 31 -8.25 22.73 3.55
CA GLU A 31 -7.42 22.13 2.49
C GLU A 31 -6.40 21.15 3.08
N MET A 32 -5.83 21.46 4.25
CA MET A 32 -4.93 20.56 4.98
C MET A 32 -5.61 19.25 5.39
N ARG A 33 -6.88 19.31 5.83
CA ARG A 33 -7.69 18.11 6.10
C ARG A 33 -7.99 17.32 4.83
N ALA A 34 -8.31 18.03 3.75
CA ALA A 34 -8.64 17.44 2.45
C ALA A 34 -7.41 17.18 1.56
N ALA A 35 -6.20 17.25 2.11
CA ALA A 35 -4.97 17.15 1.34
C ALA A 35 -4.92 15.82 0.58
N ARG A 36 -4.80 15.92 -0.76
CA ARG A 36 -4.79 14.74 -1.61
C ARG A 36 -3.44 14.04 -1.52
N PRO A 37 -3.41 12.74 -1.16
CA PRO A 37 -2.16 11.99 -1.11
C PRO A 37 -1.59 11.79 -2.53
N ASN A 38 -0.30 12.08 -2.68
CA ASN A 38 0.46 11.64 -3.84
C ASN A 38 0.86 10.15 -3.72
N SER A 39 1.56 9.62 -4.73
CA SER A 39 2.03 8.23 -4.76
C SER A 39 2.98 7.91 -3.60
N GLY A 40 3.85 8.85 -3.20
CA GLY A 40 4.74 8.70 -2.06
C GLY A 40 3.98 8.39 -0.76
N TYR A 41 2.88 9.09 -0.48
CA TYR A 41 2.12 8.85 0.75
C TYR A 41 1.45 7.47 0.72
N LYS A 42 0.95 7.04 -0.44
CA LYS A 42 0.40 5.69 -0.60
C LYS A 42 1.46 4.61 -0.39
N LEU A 43 2.65 4.80 -0.94
CA LEU A 43 3.79 3.89 -0.72
C LEU A 43 4.23 3.88 0.74
N LEU A 44 4.24 5.02 1.42
CA LEU A 44 4.56 5.09 2.85
C LEU A 44 3.60 4.23 3.66
N VAL A 45 2.29 4.38 3.43
CA VAL A 45 1.29 3.58 4.12
C VAL A 45 1.44 2.10 3.79
N ALA A 46 1.66 1.74 2.53
CA ALA A 46 1.93 0.35 2.14
C ALA A 46 3.14 -0.21 2.90
N LEU A 47 4.27 0.51 2.93
CA LEU A 47 5.47 0.11 3.68
C LEU A 47 5.22 0.01 5.19
N MET A 48 4.34 0.84 5.76
CA MET A 48 3.92 0.74 7.16
C MET A 48 3.08 -0.51 7.42
N VAL A 49 2.13 -0.81 6.54
CA VAL A 49 1.28 -2.00 6.60
C VAL A 49 2.12 -3.29 6.48
N GLU A 50 3.13 -3.27 5.61
CA GLU A 50 4.12 -4.34 5.45
C GLU A 50 5.18 -4.36 6.58
N ARG A 51 5.12 -3.40 7.52
CA ARG A 51 6.05 -3.23 8.65
C ARG A 51 7.51 -2.97 8.24
N ALA A 52 7.76 -2.63 6.98
CA ALA A 52 9.06 -2.13 6.52
C ALA A 52 9.37 -0.75 7.12
N VAL A 53 8.33 0.04 7.41
CA VAL A 53 8.41 1.29 8.18
C VAL A 53 7.59 1.12 9.45
N SER A 54 8.24 1.12 10.61
CA SER A 54 7.53 0.95 11.88
C SER A 54 6.88 2.24 12.35
N HIS A 55 7.53 3.40 12.23
CA HIS A 55 6.99 4.64 12.75
C HIS A 55 7.28 5.79 11.80
N VAL A 56 6.34 6.72 11.73
CA VAL A 56 6.49 7.97 10.98
C VAL A 56 6.27 9.10 11.95
N LEU A 57 7.30 9.94 12.10
CA LEU A 57 7.19 11.18 12.85
C LEU A 57 7.10 12.34 11.85
N SER A 58 5.95 12.99 11.82
CA SER A 58 5.63 14.08 10.90
C SER A 58 5.67 15.42 11.61
N LEU A 59 6.24 16.41 10.94
CA LEU A 59 6.15 17.83 11.32
C LEU A 59 5.08 18.59 10.53
N ASN A 60 4.48 17.94 9.53
CA ASN A 60 3.42 18.51 8.71
C ASN A 60 2.10 18.50 9.48
N PHE A 61 1.27 19.52 9.26
CA PHE A 61 -0.06 19.62 9.86
C PHE A 61 -1.15 18.94 9.03
N ASP A 62 -0.92 18.72 7.73
CA ASP A 62 -1.91 18.12 6.83
C ASP A 62 -2.15 16.63 7.09
N ARG A 63 -3.27 16.12 6.57
CA ARG A 63 -3.70 14.73 6.73
C ARG A 63 -3.36 13.84 5.55
N ALA A 64 -2.36 14.18 4.72
CA ALA A 64 -2.09 13.43 3.50
C ALA A 64 -1.77 11.94 3.74
N VAL A 65 -1.05 11.61 4.82
CA VAL A 65 -0.75 10.20 5.19
C VAL A 65 -2.02 9.45 5.59
N GLU A 66 -2.88 10.06 6.40
CA GLU A 66 -4.16 9.47 6.81
C GLU A 66 -5.11 9.29 5.63
N ASN A 67 -5.19 10.30 4.75
CA ASN A 67 -5.98 10.23 3.53
C ASN A 67 -5.45 9.15 2.58
N ALA A 68 -4.14 8.91 2.53
CA ALA A 68 -3.57 7.76 1.83
C ALA A 68 -4.04 6.44 2.44
N ALA A 69 -4.06 6.33 3.77
CA ALA A 69 -4.54 5.12 4.45
C ALA A 69 -6.01 4.85 4.17
N ILE A 70 -6.86 5.87 4.23
CA ILE A 70 -8.28 5.76 3.86
C ILE A 70 -8.42 5.29 2.40
N GLN A 71 -7.68 5.90 1.45
CA GLN A 71 -7.70 5.48 0.04
C GLN A 71 -7.18 4.05 -0.19
N LEU A 72 -6.39 3.50 0.72
CA LEU A 72 -5.91 2.11 0.66
C LEU A 72 -6.79 1.15 1.47
N GLY A 73 -7.86 1.63 2.12
CA GLY A 73 -8.69 0.84 3.01
C GLY A 73 -7.97 0.36 4.27
N GLN A 74 -6.95 1.10 4.73
CA GLN A 74 -6.09 0.74 5.85
C GLN A 74 -6.39 1.57 7.09
N ALA A 75 -6.33 0.93 8.25
CA ALA A 75 -6.31 1.61 9.54
C ALA A 75 -4.86 1.87 9.96
N LEU A 76 -4.57 3.11 10.35
CA LEU A 76 -3.30 3.48 10.97
C LEU A 76 -3.52 3.93 12.40
N ASN A 77 -2.57 3.60 13.28
CA ASN A 77 -2.50 4.26 14.58
C ASN A 77 -1.99 5.68 14.35
N VAL A 78 -2.73 6.66 14.87
CA VAL A 78 -2.39 8.08 14.76
C VAL A 78 -2.29 8.67 16.16
N VAL A 79 -1.18 9.32 16.45
CA VAL A 79 -0.92 10.00 17.73
C VAL A 79 -0.70 11.48 17.46
N THR A 80 -1.60 12.31 17.98
CA THR A 80 -1.58 13.78 17.83
C THR A 80 -1.38 14.51 19.17
N GLU A 81 -1.42 13.78 20.28
CA GLU A 81 -1.31 14.33 21.63
C GLU A 81 -0.80 13.26 22.59
N HIS A 82 -0.54 13.66 23.84
CA HIS A 82 0.06 12.83 24.87
C HIS A 82 -0.83 11.65 25.31
N SER A 83 -0.83 10.58 24.53
CA SER A 83 -1.20 9.24 24.99
C SER A 83 0.07 8.62 25.55
N GLY A 84 0.14 8.38 26.86
CA GLY A 84 1.38 8.08 27.61
C GLY A 84 2.27 6.91 27.12
N HIS A 85 1.92 6.20 26.04
CA HIS A 85 2.76 5.20 25.38
C HIS A 85 2.61 5.24 23.85
N VAL A 86 3.74 5.18 23.12
CA VAL A 86 3.74 4.89 21.68
C VAL A 86 3.48 3.40 21.46
N PRO A 87 2.46 3.03 20.65
CA PRO A 87 2.22 1.63 20.32
C PRO A 87 3.43 0.96 19.68
N MET A 88 3.63 -0.35 19.92
CA MET A 88 4.65 -1.14 19.21
C MET A 88 4.26 -1.45 17.75
N THR A 89 3.02 -1.14 17.36
CA THR A 89 2.48 -1.31 16.02
C THR A 89 2.78 -0.10 15.13
N PRO A 90 2.71 -0.25 13.80
CA PRO A 90 2.93 0.88 12.90
C PRO A 90 2.10 2.12 13.25
N THR A 91 2.78 3.24 13.47
CA THR A 91 2.17 4.45 14.03
C THR A 91 2.65 5.72 13.33
N LEU A 92 1.70 6.60 12.99
CA LEU A 92 1.93 7.96 12.54
C LEU A 92 1.82 8.91 13.73
N ILE A 93 2.83 9.75 13.93
CA ILE A 93 2.92 10.69 15.04
C ILE A 93 3.04 12.09 14.45
N TYR A 94 2.15 12.99 14.85
CA TYR A 94 2.21 14.41 14.49
C TYR A 94 2.87 15.20 15.61
N LEU A 95 4.19 15.43 15.51
CA LEU A 95 4.95 16.07 16.58
C LEU A 95 4.54 17.53 16.80
N HIS A 96 4.11 18.22 15.74
CA HIS A 96 3.66 19.60 15.82
C HIS A 96 2.13 19.74 15.98
N GLY A 97 1.41 18.63 16.16
CA GLY A 97 -0.03 18.59 16.01
C GLY A 97 -0.46 18.50 14.54
N SER A 98 -1.77 18.52 14.31
CA SER A 98 -2.39 18.28 13.00
C SER A 98 -3.50 19.30 12.72
N ALA A 99 -4.05 19.26 11.50
CA ALA A 99 -5.20 20.05 11.09
C ALA A 99 -6.45 19.83 11.97
N ASP A 100 -6.52 18.73 12.71
CA ASP A 100 -7.60 18.41 13.65
C ASP A 100 -7.27 18.76 15.10
N SER A 101 -6.00 19.09 15.39
CA SER A 101 -5.59 19.52 16.72
C SER A 101 -6.19 20.90 17.07
N PRO A 102 -6.54 21.14 18.34
CA PRO A 102 -7.01 22.45 18.77
C PRO A 102 -5.89 23.50 18.56
N PRO A 103 -6.24 24.78 18.30
CA PRO A 103 -5.26 25.80 17.94
C PRO A 103 -4.05 25.85 18.87
N ARG A 104 -4.25 25.77 20.20
CA ARG A 104 -3.18 25.78 21.20
C ARG A 104 -2.16 24.63 21.13
N ALA A 105 -2.53 23.51 20.49
CA ALA A 105 -1.68 22.32 20.40
C ALA A 105 -0.77 22.35 19.16
N TRP A 106 -0.92 23.34 18.28
CA TRP A 106 -0.04 23.51 17.13
C TRP A 106 1.31 24.05 17.59
N VAL A 107 2.39 23.34 17.26
CA VAL A 107 3.75 23.81 17.53
C VAL A 107 4.17 24.75 16.39
N LEU A 108 3.93 26.05 16.59
CA LEU A 108 4.26 27.09 15.61
C LEU A 108 5.30 28.09 16.14
N ARG A 109 5.37 28.34 17.45
CA ARG A 109 6.17 29.43 18.04
C ARG A 109 7.64 29.03 18.22
N GLU A 110 8.53 30.01 18.06
CA GLU A 110 9.98 29.84 18.23
C GLU A 110 10.33 29.35 19.65
N ASP A 111 9.72 29.93 20.69
CA ASP A 111 9.94 29.52 22.09
C ASP A 111 9.56 28.05 22.33
N THR A 112 8.45 27.60 21.74
CA THR A 112 8.02 26.20 21.86
C THR A 112 8.96 25.26 21.10
N MET A 113 9.43 25.66 19.92
CA MET A 113 10.35 24.86 19.10
C MET A 113 11.78 24.80 19.66
N THR A 114 12.20 25.78 20.48
CA THR A 114 13.57 25.88 20.99
C THR A 114 13.73 25.35 22.41
N GLU A 115 12.83 25.73 23.32
CA GLU A 115 12.94 25.38 24.75
C GLU A 115 11.68 24.68 25.27
N GLY A 116 10.50 25.05 24.77
CA GLY A 116 9.21 24.59 25.32
C GLY A 116 8.92 23.10 25.12
N TRP A 117 9.69 22.38 24.30
CA TRP A 117 9.59 20.94 24.10
C TRP A 117 10.41 20.14 25.14
N LYS A 118 11.36 20.78 25.85
CA LYS A 118 12.24 20.09 26.80
C LYS A 118 11.45 19.61 28.02
N GLY A 119 11.67 18.35 28.39
CA GLY A 119 10.92 17.65 29.43
C GLY A 119 9.44 17.43 29.10
N GLN A 120 9.02 17.75 27.87
CA GLN A 120 7.65 17.53 27.40
C GLN A 120 7.54 16.26 26.57
N TRP A 121 6.33 15.95 26.14
CA TRP A 121 6.04 14.73 25.40
C TRP A 121 6.77 14.67 24.06
N GLU A 122 7.00 15.80 23.39
CA GLU A 122 7.72 15.87 22.12
C GLU A 122 9.14 15.28 22.25
N GLU A 123 9.85 15.61 23.34
CA GLU A 123 11.17 15.04 23.64
C GLU A 123 11.09 13.53 23.87
N VAL A 124 10.13 13.08 24.67
CA VAL A 124 9.98 11.65 25.03
C VAL A 124 9.71 10.82 23.78
N ILE A 125 8.78 11.26 22.94
CA ILE A 125 8.41 10.56 21.71
C ILE A 125 9.56 10.60 20.70
N ALA A 126 10.20 11.76 20.50
CA ALA A 126 11.36 11.87 19.64
C ALA A 126 12.45 10.91 20.11
N ASN A 127 12.78 10.86 21.40
CA ASN A 127 13.78 9.95 21.94
C ASN A 127 13.40 8.48 21.77
N GLN A 128 12.12 8.13 21.97
CA GLN A 128 11.64 6.76 21.79
C GLN A 128 11.73 6.31 20.34
N ILE A 129 11.22 7.09 19.38
CA ILE A 129 11.25 6.75 17.96
C ILE A 129 12.67 6.78 17.42
N LEU A 130 13.44 7.80 17.78
CA LEU A 130 14.81 7.95 17.34
C LEU A 130 15.77 6.96 18.05
N SER A 131 15.31 6.12 18.97
CA SER A 131 16.09 4.98 19.46
C SER A 131 16.17 3.83 18.45
N ALA A 132 15.37 3.89 17.36
CA ALA A 132 15.42 2.90 16.30
C ALA A 132 16.82 2.77 15.67
N PRO A 133 17.24 1.55 15.29
CA PRO A 133 18.57 1.31 14.73
C PRO A 133 18.78 1.98 13.37
N ARG A 134 17.69 2.23 12.63
CA ARG A 134 17.70 2.87 11.30
C ARG A 134 16.68 3.99 11.27
N ILE A 135 17.12 5.16 10.81
CA ILE A 135 16.28 6.37 10.72
C ILE A 135 16.52 7.03 9.38
N LEU A 136 15.44 7.44 8.72
CA LEU A 136 15.47 8.24 7.51
C LEU A 136 14.82 9.60 7.79
N PHE A 137 15.57 10.66 7.59
CA PHE A 137 15.03 12.03 7.52
C PHE A 137 14.73 12.38 6.06
N ALA A 138 13.53 12.89 5.77
CA ALA A 138 13.15 13.26 4.42
C ALA A 138 12.32 14.55 4.41
N GLY A 139 12.63 15.47 3.50
CA GLY A 139 11.86 16.72 3.32
C GLY A 139 12.05 17.75 4.44
N LEU A 140 13.14 17.66 5.20
CA LEU A 140 13.49 18.63 6.24
C LEU A 140 14.56 19.59 5.74
N GLY A 141 14.15 20.79 5.31
CA GLY A 141 15.06 21.85 4.83
C GLY A 141 15.76 22.65 5.94
N SER A 142 15.30 22.55 7.18
CA SER A 142 15.92 23.15 8.37
C SER A 142 15.74 22.25 9.59
N ALA A 143 16.70 22.26 10.50
CA ALA A 143 16.60 21.49 11.73
C ALA A 143 15.44 21.99 12.59
N ALA A 144 14.50 21.09 12.92
CA ALA A 144 13.64 21.28 14.08
C ALA A 144 14.52 21.03 15.33
N PRO A 145 14.73 22.01 16.22
CA PRO A 145 15.71 21.89 17.31
C PRO A 145 15.49 20.66 18.20
N VAL A 146 14.23 20.27 18.43
CA VAL A 146 13.87 19.03 19.12
C VAL A 146 14.46 17.78 18.48
N LEU A 147 14.39 17.66 17.14
CA LEU A 147 14.93 16.50 16.44
C LEU A 147 16.46 16.48 16.47
N GLU A 148 17.10 17.64 16.32
CA GLU A 148 18.56 17.76 16.41
C GLU A 148 19.07 17.33 17.79
N ALA A 149 18.48 17.90 18.86
CA ALA A 149 18.87 17.62 20.22
C ALA A 149 18.63 16.15 20.60
N SER A 150 17.49 15.58 20.20
CA SER A 150 17.20 14.16 20.39
C SER A 150 18.18 13.25 19.64
N VAL A 151 18.49 13.54 18.36
CA VAL A 151 19.44 12.71 17.61
C VAL A 151 20.84 12.79 18.23
N SER A 152 21.32 13.98 18.56
CA SER A 152 22.64 14.19 19.20
C SER A 152 22.74 13.45 20.54
N THR A 153 21.68 13.50 21.35
CA THR A 153 21.60 12.77 22.63
C THR A 153 21.67 11.27 22.42
N ILE A 154 20.91 10.74 21.45
CA ILE A 154 20.86 9.31 21.18
C ILE A 154 22.14 8.80 20.53
N GLN A 155 22.74 9.55 19.61
CA GLN A 155 24.04 9.22 19.03
C GLN A 155 25.12 9.10 20.11
N LYS A 156 25.13 10.02 21.09
CA LYS A 156 26.05 9.94 22.25
C LYS A 156 25.80 8.72 23.12
N ALA A 157 24.56 8.27 23.26
CA ALA A 157 24.19 7.14 24.11
C ALA A 157 24.40 5.77 23.45
N ILE A 158 24.19 5.67 22.13
CA ILE A 158 24.11 4.39 21.40
C ILE A 158 25.32 4.17 20.45
N GLY A 159 26.13 5.20 20.21
CA GLY A 159 27.36 5.13 19.41
C GLY A 159 27.13 4.75 17.95
N ASP A 160 28.12 4.12 17.32
CA ASP A 160 28.17 3.85 15.87
C ASP A 160 27.16 2.79 15.37
N SER A 161 26.42 2.14 16.27
CA SER A 161 25.43 1.12 15.90
C SER A 161 24.19 1.68 15.20
N LYS A 162 24.01 3.01 15.23
CA LYS A 162 22.88 3.71 14.64
C LYS A 162 23.15 4.15 13.20
N GLN A 163 22.22 3.84 12.30
CA GLN A 163 22.28 4.21 10.89
C GLN A 163 21.28 5.33 10.60
N ILE A 164 21.79 6.53 10.35
CA ILE A 164 20.98 7.71 10.00
C ILE A 164 21.19 8.00 8.52
N PHE A 165 20.07 8.05 7.80
CA PHE A 165 19.98 8.41 6.40
C PHE A 165 19.26 9.75 6.28
N GLN A 166 19.60 10.50 5.22
CA GLN A 166 18.88 11.71 4.87
C GLN A 166 18.59 11.76 3.38
N ALA A 167 17.36 12.13 3.04
CA ALA A 167 16.91 12.36 1.69
C ALA A 167 16.48 13.81 1.46
N ASP A 168 17.06 14.45 0.45
CA ASP A 168 16.75 15.82 0.05
C ASP A 168 17.11 16.04 -1.43
N TYR A 169 16.53 17.06 -2.07
CA TYR A 169 16.85 17.44 -3.44
C TYR A 169 18.22 18.13 -3.57
N GLY A 170 18.59 18.89 -2.53
CA GLY A 170 19.83 19.66 -2.54
C GLY A 170 21.10 18.80 -2.50
N PRO A 171 22.27 19.36 -2.83
CA PRO A 171 23.54 18.67 -2.61
C PRO A 171 23.87 18.60 -1.11
N LEU A 172 24.52 17.50 -0.70
CA LEU A 172 24.95 17.25 0.69
C LEU A 172 25.67 18.45 1.32
N ASP A 173 26.61 19.06 0.58
CA ASP A 173 27.42 20.18 1.06
C ASP A 173 26.61 21.44 1.40
N SER A 174 25.40 21.57 0.86
CA SER A 174 24.49 22.68 1.18
C SER A 174 23.49 22.33 2.28
N ASN A 175 23.38 21.06 2.64
CA ASN A 175 22.35 20.58 3.54
C ASN A 175 22.78 20.73 5.01
N PHE A 176 22.18 21.70 5.69
CA PHE A 176 22.49 22.02 7.08
C PHE A 176 22.21 20.86 8.04
N LEU A 177 21.04 20.23 7.91
CA LEU A 177 20.65 19.10 8.75
C LEU A 177 21.59 17.91 8.58
N ALA A 178 22.00 17.60 7.35
CA ALA A 178 22.90 16.47 7.08
C ALA A 178 24.27 16.65 7.76
N LYS A 179 24.81 17.87 7.72
CA LYS A 179 26.06 18.22 8.40
C LYS A 179 25.94 18.10 9.92
N GLN A 180 24.85 18.60 10.50
CA GLN A 180 24.60 18.52 11.94
C GLN A 180 24.46 17.06 12.42
N LEU A 181 23.76 16.24 11.64
CA LEU A 181 23.56 14.82 11.95
C LEU A 181 24.79 13.95 11.66
N GLY A 182 25.84 14.51 11.05
CA GLY A 182 27.04 13.78 10.63
C GLY A 182 26.74 12.73 9.55
N VAL A 183 25.77 12.98 8.67
CA VAL A 183 25.40 12.09 7.58
C VAL A 183 26.50 12.10 6.53
N THR A 184 27.06 10.91 6.25
CA THR A 184 28.10 10.74 5.22
C THR A 184 27.49 10.66 3.82
N ALA A 185 28.33 10.78 2.79
CA ALA A 185 27.90 10.69 1.40
C ALA A 185 27.19 9.35 1.08
N GLU A 186 27.61 8.25 1.71
CA GLU A 186 27.00 6.93 1.52
C GLU A 186 25.60 6.80 2.14
N ARG A 187 25.24 7.71 3.06
CA ARG A 187 23.95 7.74 3.76
C ARG A 187 23.08 8.93 3.35
N TYR A 188 23.57 9.74 2.41
CA TYR A 188 22.83 10.84 1.83
C TYR A 188 22.21 10.41 0.50
N ILE A 189 20.90 10.61 0.37
CA ILE A 189 20.13 10.24 -0.82
C ILE A 189 19.69 11.52 -1.49
N GLN A 190 20.34 11.88 -2.58
CA GLN A 190 19.94 13.02 -3.37
C GLN A 190 18.71 12.66 -4.22
N GLY A 191 17.54 13.17 -3.83
CA GLY A 191 16.27 12.87 -4.49
C GLY A 191 15.07 13.26 -3.64
N SER A 192 13.91 13.23 -4.28
CA SER A 192 12.63 13.40 -3.59
C SER A 192 12.37 12.24 -2.62
N TRP A 193 11.64 12.53 -1.54
CA TRP A 193 11.16 11.48 -0.64
C TRP A 193 10.29 10.44 -1.37
N SER A 194 9.57 10.82 -2.42
CA SER A 194 8.75 9.90 -3.23
C SER A 194 9.61 8.90 -4.00
N GLU A 195 10.76 9.33 -4.54
CA GLU A 195 11.73 8.43 -5.18
C GLU A 195 12.35 7.47 -4.16
N VAL A 196 12.66 7.95 -2.95
CA VAL A 196 13.18 7.08 -1.89
C VAL A 196 12.18 6.00 -1.51
N LEU A 197 10.91 6.36 -1.32
CA LEU A 197 9.87 5.37 -1.03
C LEU A 197 9.61 4.43 -2.20
N SER A 198 9.71 4.91 -3.44
CA SER A 198 9.65 4.05 -4.63
C SER A 198 10.74 2.98 -4.58
N LYS A 199 12.00 3.37 -4.33
CA LYS A 199 13.12 2.42 -4.24
C LYS A 199 13.01 1.43 -3.08
N LEU A 200 12.56 1.89 -1.91
CA LEU A 200 12.27 0.99 -0.79
C LEU A 200 11.15 0.00 -1.15
N SER A 201 10.11 0.47 -1.85
CA SER A 201 9.01 -0.40 -2.29
C SER A 201 9.45 -1.41 -3.35
N GLU A 202 10.29 -1.02 -4.31
CA GLU A 202 10.88 -1.92 -5.32
C GLU A 202 11.69 -3.04 -4.66
N ARG A 203 12.48 -2.70 -3.63
CA ARG A 203 13.24 -3.69 -2.86
C ARG A 203 12.30 -4.68 -2.16
N LEU A 204 11.25 -4.19 -1.51
CA LEU A 204 10.28 -5.06 -0.83
C LEU A 204 9.50 -5.93 -1.82
N VAL A 205 9.12 -5.38 -2.99
CA VAL A 205 8.51 -6.14 -4.08
C VAL A 205 9.42 -7.31 -4.48
N SER A 206 10.72 -7.07 -4.66
CA SER A 206 11.67 -8.15 -5.00
C SER A 206 11.68 -9.26 -3.96
N GLU A 207 11.60 -8.93 -2.67
CA GLU A 207 11.57 -9.91 -1.58
C GLU A 207 10.25 -10.69 -1.55
N GLN A 208 9.12 -10.00 -1.75
CA GLN A 208 7.80 -10.64 -1.82
C GLN A 208 7.67 -11.57 -3.04
N LEU A 209 8.21 -11.18 -4.19
CA LEU A 209 8.19 -12.03 -5.39
C LEU A 209 9.08 -13.26 -5.22
N GLU A 210 10.20 -13.14 -4.51
CA GLU A 210 11.03 -14.30 -4.19
C GLU A 210 10.31 -15.26 -3.24
N ALA A 211 9.63 -14.74 -2.22
CA ALA A 211 8.77 -15.56 -1.36
C ALA A 211 7.67 -16.26 -2.18
N LEU A 212 6.99 -15.55 -3.09
CA LEU A 212 5.98 -16.12 -3.98
C LEU A 212 6.56 -17.23 -4.87
N ARG A 213 7.78 -17.06 -5.42
CA ARG A 213 8.45 -18.11 -6.21
C ARG A 213 8.65 -19.37 -5.37
N VAL A 214 9.21 -19.23 -4.17
CA VAL A 214 9.53 -20.36 -3.29
C VAL A 214 8.25 -21.05 -2.80
N ASN A 215 7.34 -20.29 -2.20
CA ASN A 215 6.12 -20.82 -1.58
C ASN A 215 5.15 -21.35 -2.63
N GLY A 216 4.93 -20.59 -3.72
CA GLY A 216 4.03 -20.99 -4.80
C GLY A 216 4.53 -22.24 -5.52
N ARG A 217 5.84 -22.37 -5.76
CA ARG A 217 6.40 -23.59 -6.36
C ARG A 217 6.24 -24.81 -5.45
N SER A 218 6.54 -24.67 -4.16
CA SER A 218 6.33 -25.76 -3.18
C SER A 218 4.87 -26.20 -3.18
N ASN A 219 3.95 -25.23 -3.16
CA ASN A 219 2.51 -25.52 -3.19
C ASN A 219 2.08 -26.25 -4.46
N LEU A 220 2.54 -25.83 -5.63
CA LEU A 220 2.24 -26.52 -6.88
C LEU A 220 2.79 -27.95 -6.89
N GLN A 221 4.02 -28.14 -6.39
CA GLN A 221 4.62 -29.47 -6.27
C GLN A 221 3.85 -30.38 -5.31
N GLU A 222 3.39 -29.86 -4.16
CA GLU A 222 2.60 -30.60 -3.18
C GLU A 222 1.20 -31.00 -3.69
N ASN A 223 0.70 -30.30 -4.72
CA ASN A 223 -0.61 -30.55 -5.34
C ASN A 223 -0.46 -31.24 -6.72
N ASP A 224 0.64 -31.96 -6.94
CA ASP A 224 0.90 -32.78 -8.13
C ASP A 224 0.86 -32.02 -9.48
N PHE A 225 1.13 -30.70 -9.47
CA PHE A 225 1.31 -29.95 -10.72
C PHE A 225 2.62 -30.34 -11.41
N SER A 226 2.58 -30.42 -12.74
CA SER A 226 3.74 -30.82 -13.54
C SER A 226 4.88 -29.80 -13.46
N ASP A 227 6.11 -30.22 -13.81
CA ASP A 227 7.25 -29.30 -13.92
C ASP A 227 7.01 -28.20 -14.97
N ILE A 228 6.23 -28.51 -16.02
CA ILE A 228 5.83 -27.53 -17.03
C ILE A 228 4.94 -26.45 -16.39
N ASP A 229 3.99 -26.85 -15.55
CA ASP A 229 3.11 -25.91 -14.84
C ASP A 229 3.87 -25.04 -13.84
N GLN A 230 4.84 -25.63 -13.12
CA GLN A 230 5.73 -24.86 -12.25
C GLN A 230 6.54 -23.83 -13.06
N GLN A 231 7.04 -24.19 -14.24
CA GLN A 231 7.78 -23.24 -15.08
C GLN A 231 6.86 -22.13 -15.63
N ARG A 232 5.62 -22.46 -16.01
CA ARG A 232 4.60 -21.49 -16.43
C ARG A 232 4.32 -20.47 -15.34
N PHE A 233 4.17 -20.93 -14.09
CA PHE A 233 4.01 -20.09 -12.91
C PHE A 233 5.19 -19.14 -12.75
N LEU A 234 6.43 -19.66 -12.71
CA LEU A 234 7.64 -18.84 -12.52
C LEU A 234 7.78 -17.76 -13.59
N ASN A 235 7.54 -18.10 -14.86
CA ASN A 235 7.57 -17.14 -15.98
C ASN A 235 6.56 -15.99 -15.78
N HIS A 236 5.43 -16.24 -15.12
CA HIS A 236 4.44 -15.19 -14.82
C HIS A 236 4.78 -14.39 -13.56
N VAL A 237 5.38 -15.02 -12.55
CA VAL A 237 5.94 -14.31 -11.39
C VAL A 237 7.02 -13.31 -11.85
N ASP A 238 7.84 -13.67 -12.84
CA ASP A 238 8.85 -12.76 -13.38
C ASP A 238 8.24 -11.50 -14.03
N LYS A 239 7.06 -11.62 -14.65
CA LYS A 239 6.33 -10.45 -15.19
C LYS A 239 5.90 -9.48 -14.10
N LEU A 240 5.63 -9.98 -12.88
CA LEU A 240 5.25 -9.16 -11.73
C LEU A 240 6.41 -8.30 -11.21
N ALA A 241 7.67 -8.55 -11.60
CA ALA A 241 8.79 -7.69 -11.21
C ALA A 241 8.64 -6.24 -11.72
N THR A 242 7.77 -6.01 -12.70
CA THR A 242 7.48 -4.68 -13.27
C THR A 242 6.37 -3.93 -12.55
N VAL A 243 5.67 -4.56 -11.60
CA VAL A 243 4.54 -3.93 -10.92
C VAL A 243 4.95 -3.25 -9.62
N SER A 244 4.19 -2.23 -9.22
CA SER A 244 4.41 -1.53 -7.96
C SER A 244 3.95 -2.36 -6.76
N LEU A 245 4.45 -2.03 -5.57
CA LEU A 245 3.99 -2.60 -4.31
C LEU A 245 2.46 -2.46 -4.16
N LEU A 246 1.90 -1.32 -4.55
CA LEU A 246 0.46 -1.06 -4.50
C LEU A 246 -0.34 -2.02 -5.39
N ALA A 247 0.17 -2.30 -6.59
CA ALA A 247 -0.45 -3.24 -7.51
C ALA A 247 -0.41 -4.68 -6.98
N LEU A 248 0.71 -5.10 -6.37
CA LEU A 248 0.79 -6.42 -5.71
C LEU A 248 -0.17 -6.53 -4.52
N GLY A 249 -0.23 -5.50 -3.68
CA GLY A 249 -1.17 -5.46 -2.56
C GLY A 249 -2.62 -5.53 -3.02
N ARG A 250 -2.95 -4.86 -4.12
CA ARG A 250 -4.29 -4.93 -4.73
C ARG A 250 -4.58 -6.30 -5.34
N MET A 251 -3.61 -6.92 -6.03
CA MET A 251 -3.74 -8.29 -6.54
C MET A 251 -4.04 -9.28 -5.41
N ARG A 252 -3.38 -9.14 -4.24
CA ARG A 252 -3.68 -9.95 -3.05
C ARG A 252 -5.09 -9.69 -2.49
N ALA A 253 -5.54 -8.43 -2.49
CA ALA A 253 -6.91 -8.11 -2.09
C ALA A 253 -7.94 -8.79 -3.01
N PHE A 254 -7.70 -8.79 -4.32
CA PHE A 254 -8.54 -9.49 -5.29
C PHE A 254 -8.53 -11.01 -5.09
N ALA A 255 -7.33 -11.59 -4.87
CA ALA A 255 -7.19 -13.01 -4.60
C ALA A 255 -8.08 -13.48 -3.44
N GLN A 256 -8.23 -12.64 -2.42
CA GLN A 256 -9.00 -12.92 -1.20
C GLN A 256 -10.45 -12.41 -1.24
N LEU A 257 -10.84 -11.73 -2.33
CA LEU A 257 -12.12 -11.01 -2.43
C LEU A 257 -12.33 -10.11 -1.21
N ASP A 258 -11.30 -9.33 -0.89
CA ASP A 258 -11.22 -8.38 0.21
C ASP A 258 -11.50 -6.97 -0.33
N GLY A 259 -12.48 -6.27 0.23
CA GLY A 259 -12.90 -4.92 -0.20
C GLY A 259 -11.85 -3.82 0.03
N THR A 260 -10.71 -4.15 0.64
CA THR A 260 -9.60 -3.21 0.80
C THR A 260 -8.86 -2.99 -0.53
N HIS A 261 -8.32 -1.78 -0.72
CA HIS A 261 -7.60 -1.44 -1.96
C HIS A 261 -6.12 -1.84 -1.93
N TYR A 262 -5.66 -2.37 -0.79
CA TYR A 262 -4.32 -2.87 -0.55
C TYR A 262 -4.36 -3.97 0.52
N ARG A 263 -3.66 -5.06 0.30
CA ARG A 263 -3.49 -6.12 1.30
C ARG A 263 -2.01 -6.41 1.53
N ARG A 264 -1.63 -6.52 2.81
CA ARG A 264 -0.27 -6.90 3.22
C ARG A 264 0.11 -8.27 2.67
N HIS A 265 1.40 -8.53 2.49
CA HIS A 265 1.88 -9.86 2.14
C HIS A 265 1.74 -10.83 3.31
N SER A 266 1.45 -12.09 2.97
CA SER A 266 1.52 -13.24 3.87
C SER A 266 1.79 -14.50 3.05
N GLU A 267 2.36 -15.52 3.69
CA GLU A 267 2.61 -16.82 3.03
C GLU A 267 1.32 -17.42 2.46
N LEU A 268 0.18 -17.24 3.14
CA LEU A 268 -1.12 -17.70 2.64
C LEU A 268 -1.51 -17.06 1.30
N ASP A 269 -1.16 -15.79 1.09
CA ASP A 269 -1.46 -15.12 -0.18
C ASP A 269 -0.61 -15.72 -1.31
N ASP A 270 0.61 -16.16 -1.03
CA ASP A 270 1.47 -16.82 -2.03
C ASP A 270 0.85 -18.15 -2.51
N LEU A 271 0.34 -18.95 -1.57
CA LEU A 271 -0.32 -20.23 -1.87
C LEU A 271 -1.59 -20.01 -2.70
N GLN A 272 -2.39 -19.02 -2.33
CA GLN A 272 -3.68 -18.77 -2.97
C GLN A 272 -3.60 -18.19 -4.38
N VAL A 273 -2.51 -17.49 -4.71
CA VAL A 273 -2.30 -16.92 -6.04
C VAL A 273 -1.64 -17.91 -7.01
N ALA A 274 -0.91 -18.90 -6.50
CA ALA A 274 -0.10 -19.81 -7.32
C ALA A 274 -0.90 -20.56 -8.40
N GLU A 275 -1.99 -21.23 -8.01
CA GLU A 275 -2.84 -21.98 -8.95
C GLU A 275 -3.56 -21.08 -9.98
N PRO A 276 -4.31 -20.02 -9.59
CA PRO A 276 -4.92 -19.11 -10.56
C PRO A 276 -3.91 -18.52 -11.55
N LEU A 277 -2.71 -18.18 -11.08
CA LEU A 277 -1.66 -17.61 -11.94
C LEU A 277 -1.12 -18.64 -12.95
N THR A 278 -0.98 -19.90 -12.52
CA THR A 278 -0.60 -21.02 -13.38
C THR A 278 -1.66 -21.27 -14.47
N ARG A 279 -2.94 -21.19 -14.10
CA ARG A 279 -4.04 -21.40 -15.05
C ARG A 279 -4.19 -20.24 -16.03
N LEU A 280 -3.95 -19.01 -15.60
CA LEU A 280 -3.83 -17.87 -16.51
C LEU A 280 -2.71 -18.08 -17.54
N ALA A 281 -1.57 -18.62 -17.11
CA ALA A 281 -0.46 -18.94 -18.01
C ALA A 281 -0.84 -20.00 -19.04
N GLN A 282 -1.59 -21.04 -18.63
CA GLN A 282 -2.09 -22.08 -19.52
C GLN A 282 -3.08 -21.51 -20.55
N ILE A 283 -4.04 -20.68 -20.12
CA ILE A 283 -4.97 -19.98 -21.03
C ILE A 283 -4.20 -19.17 -22.07
N ALA A 284 -3.18 -18.42 -21.63
CA ALA A 284 -2.39 -17.60 -22.51
C ALA A 284 -1.66 -18.43 -23.58
N GLU A 285 -1.09 -19.57 -23.20
CA GLU A 285 -0.37 -20.45 -24.12
C GLU A 285 -1.31 -21.14 -25.13
N GLU A 286 -2.36 -21.80 -24.64
CA GLU A 286 -3.27 -22.61 -25.46
C GLU A 286 -4.06 -21.77 -26.48
N LEU A 287 -4.35 -20.50 -26.14
CA LEU A 287 -5.07 -19.57 -27.01
C LEU A 287 -4.14 -18.63 -27.79
N ALA A 288 -2.82 -18.84 -27.73
CA ALA A 288 -1.80 -18.00 -28.36
C ALA A 288 -1.93 -16.49 -28.01
N LEU A 289 -2.19 -16.21 -26.73
CA LEU A 289 -2.38 -14.87 -26.16
C LEU A 289 -1.14 -14.46 -25.35
N GLN A 290 -0.98 -13.15 -25.19
CA GLN A 290 -0.03 -12.58 -24.24
C GLN A 290 -0.78 -12.09 -23.01
N VAL A 291 -0.18 -12.24 -21.84
CA VAL A 291 -0.74 -11.65 -20.60
C VAL A 291 0.28 -10.77 -19.90
N ARG A 292 -0.19 -9.63 -19.41
CA ARG A 292 0.62 -8.61 -18.72
C ARG A 292 -0.11 -8.11 -17.46
N PRO A 293 0.57 -8.01 -16.31
CA PRO A 293 -0.06 -7.46 -15.12
C PRO A 293 -0.29 -5.94 -15.27
N THR A 294 -1.29 -5.41 -14.58
CA THR A 294 -1.66 -3.99 -14.62
C THR A 294 -1.29 -3.28 -13.32
N ALA A 295 -1.22 -1.95 -13.36
CA ALA A 295 -1.05 -1.12 -12.16
C ALA A 295 -2.23 -1.23 -11.17
N HIS A 296 -3.36 -1.81 -11.61
CA HIS A 296 -4.56 -2.00 -10.81
C HIS A 296 -4.66 -3.40 -10.19
N GLY A 297 -3.61 -4.22 -10.25
CA GLY A 297 -3.59 -5.57 -9.65
C GLY A 297 -4.36 -6.64 -10.43
N SER A 298 -4.83 -6.32 -11.64
CA SER A 298 -5.42 -7.26 -12.60
C SER A 298 -4.41 -7.65 -13.70
N TRP A 299 -4.84 -8.46 -14.67
CA TRP A 299 -4.04 -8.87 -15.82
C TRP A 299 -4.74 -8.48 -17.12
N GLN A 300 -4.00 -7.92 -18.08
CA GLN A 300 -4.48 -7.71 -19.44
C GLN A 300 -4.14 -8.91 -20.30
N ILE A 301 -5.09 -9.34 -21.12
CA ILE A 301 -4.91 -10.30 -22.20
C ILE A 301 -4.73 -9.50 -23.49
N LEU A 302 -3.69 -9.85 -24.26
CA LEU A 302 -3.38 -9.23 -25.53
C LEU A 302 -3.30 -10.25 -26.66
N ARG A 303 -3.80 -9.85 -27.84
CA ARG A 303 -3.64 -10.55 -29.11
C ARG A 303 -3.03 -9.57 -30.11
N ASP A 304 -1.90 -9.94 -30.72
CA ASP A 304 -1.17 -9.08 -31.67
C ASP A 304 -0.91 -7.65 -31.13
N GLY A 305 -0.59 -7.56 -29.83
CA GLY A 305 -0.33 -6.30 -29.12
C GLY A 305 -1.57 -5.47 -28.76
N ARG A 306 -2.78 -5.92 -29.08
CA ARG A 306 -4.05 -5.25 -28.71
C ARG A 306 -4.67 -5.92 -27.51
N VAL A 307 -5.19 -5.13 -26.57
CA VAL A 307 -5.93 -5.65 -25.41
C VAL A 307 -7.26 -6.24 -25.91
N VAL A 308 -7.50 -7.51 -25.59
CA VAL A 308 -8.72 -8.24 -25.92
C VAL A 308 -9.55 -8.62 -24.68
N GLY A 309 -8.98 -8.47 -23.48
CA GLY A 309 -9.70 -8.67 -22.24
C GLY A 309 -8.86 -8.39 -20.99
N ASN A 310 -9.52 -8.37 -19.84
CA ASN A 310 -8.94 -8.19 -18.52
C ASN A 310 -9.34 -9.36 -17.62
N VAL A 311 -8.36 -9.91 -16.91
CA VAL A 311 -8.54 -11.01 -15.97
C VAL A 311 -8.27 -10.53 -14.56
N MET A 312 -9.17 -10.86 -13.65
CA MET A 312 -8.92 -10.79 -12.21
C MET A 312 -8.72 -12.20 -11.66
N LEU A 313 -7.70 -12.37 -10.82
CA LEU A 313 -7.43 -13.64 -10.16
C LEU A 313 -8.06 -13.65 -8.76
N ALA A 314 -8.74 -14.73 -8.43
CA ALA A 314 -9.38 -14.97 -7.13
C ALA A 314 -9.08 -16.38 -6.62
N SER A 315 -9.27 -16.62 -5.33
CA SER A 315 -9.06 -17.92 -4.70
C SER A 315 -10.22 -18.32 -3.78
N GLY A 316 -10.64 -19.59 -3.90
CA GLY A 316 -11.49 -20.26 -2.93
C GLY A 316 -10.77 -20.71 -1.66
N GLY A 317 -9.43 -20.60 -1.63
CA GLY A 317 -8.59 -20.93 -0.49
C GLY A 317 -8.59 -22.42 -0.11
N GLY A 318 -8.98 -23.31 -1.03
CA GLY A 318 -9.07 -24.76 -0.80
C GLY A 318 -10.25 -25.20 0.06
N VAL A 319 -11.08 -24.26 0.54
CA VAL A 319 -12.13 -24.53 1.53
C VAL A 319 -13.55 -24.20 1.02
N ARG A 320 -13.66 -23.58 -0.16
CA ARG A 320 -14.95 -23.12 -0.71
C ARG A 320 -15.31 -23.88 -1.98
N ARG A 321 -16.61 -24.14 -2.16
CA ARG A 321 -17.21 -24.60 -3.42
C ARG A 321 -17.54 -23.42 -4.33
N PHE A 322 -17.73 -23.68 -5.62
CA PHE A 322 -18.03 -22.64 -6.60
C PHE A 322 -19.32 -21.88 -6.26
N ALA A 323 -20.40 -22.60 -5.93
CA ALA A 323 -21.68 -22.01 -5.52
C ALA A 323 -21.59 -21.06 -4.31
N ALA A 324 -20.58 -21.22 -3.44
CA ALA A 324 -20.38 -20.36 -2.28
C ALA A 324 -19.54 -19.11 -2.60
N ILE A 325 -18.63 -19.20 -3.58
CA ILE A 325 -17.72 -18.10 -3.91
C ILE A 325 -18.28 -17.19 -5.00
N GLU A 326 -19.06 -17.71 -5.95
CA GLU A 326 -19.58 -16.94 -7.07
C GLU A 326 -20.41 -15.71 -6.62
N PRO A 327 -21.35 -15.79 -5.66
CA PRO A 327 -22.09 -14.62 -5.21
C PRO A 327 -21.19 -13.56 -4.57
N ARG A 328 -20.15 -13.99 -3.86
CA ARG A 328 -19.17 -13.10 -3.23
C ARG A 328 -18.32 -12.38 -4.28
N VAL A 329 -17.95 -13.08 -5.36
CA VAL A 329 -17.26 -12.47 -6.50
C VAL A 329 -18.13 -11.40 -7.15
N ARG A 330 -19.41 -11.70 -7.40
CA ARG A 330 -20.36 -10.72 -7.97
C ARG A 330 -20.49 -9.48 -7.10
N GLN A 331 -20.70 -9.68 -5.79
CA GLN A 331 -20.76 -8.58 -4.82
C GLN A 331 -19.46 -7.76 -4.81
N PHE A 332 -18.32 -8.42 -4.83
CA PHE A 332 -17.01 -7.78 -4.85
C PHE A 332 -16.83 -6.92 -6.13
N CYS A 333 -17.23 -7.44 -7.29
CA CYS A 333 -17.17 -6.70 -8.55
C CYS A 333 -18.02 -5.43 -8.51
N THR A 334 -19.23 -5.49 -7.94
CA THR A 334 -20.06 -4.30 -7.73
C THR A 334 -19.38 -3.27 -6.83
N GLN A 335 -18.64 -3.72 -5.80
CA GLN A 335 -17.94 -2.82 -4.88
C GLN A 335 -16.74 -2.11 -5.53
N VAL A 336 -16.05 -2.75 -6.48
CA VAL A 336 -14.82 -2.20 -7.08
C VAL A 336 -15.02 -1.63 -8.49
N ALA A 337 -16.24 -1.67 -9.03
CA ALA A 337 -16.56 -1.28 -10.41
C ALA A 337 -16.17 0.17 -10.75
N ASP A 338 -16.29 1.09 -9.79
CA ASP A 338 -15.97 2.51 -10.00
C ASP A 338 -14.46 2.82 -9.99
N GLU A 339 -13.64 1.88 -9.56
CA GLU A 339 -12.21 2.11 -9.28
C GLU A 339 -11.25 1.35 -10.19
N VAL A 340 -11.73 0.31 -10.86
CA VAL A 340 -10.93 -0.61 -11.64
C VAL A 340 -11.62 -0.82 -12.97
N LEU A 341 -10.83 -1.04 -14.02
CA LEU A 341 -11.37 -1.55 -15.28
C LEU A 341 -12.16 -2.84 -14.98
N PRO A 342 -13.45 -2.92 -15.38
CA PRO A 342 -14.26 -4.09 -15.10
C PRO A 342 -13.57 -5.32 -15.70
N PRO A 343 -13.39 -6.40 -14.91
CA PRO A 343 -12.81 -7.62 -15.46
C PRO A 343 -13.77 -8.20 -16.49
N ASP A 344 -13.21 -8.77 -17.55
CA ASP A 344 -13.96 -9.58 -18.52
C ASP A 344 -14.06 -11.02 -18.02
N VAL A 345 -12.98 -11.49 -17.35
CA VAL A 345 -12.88 -12.83 -16.77
C VAL A 345 -12.43 -12.74 -15.31
N ILE A 346 -13.03 -13.58 -14.46
CA ILE A 346 -12.58 -13.82 -13.09
C ILE A 346 -12.23 -15.29 -12.98
N LEU A 347 -10.93 -15.53 -12.82
CA LEU A 347 -10.36 -16.87 -12.73
C LEU A 347 -10.16 -17.25 -11.27
N ILE A 348 -10.89 -18.26 -10.81
CA ILE A 348 -10.90 -18.67 -9.40
C ILE A 348 -10.17 -20.01 -9.23
N GLY A 349 -9.05 -20.02 -8.51
CA GLY A 349 -8.36 -21.26 -8.11
C GLY A 349 -8.76 -21.74 -6.72
N GLY A 350 -8.29 -22.93 -6.32
CA GLY A 350 -8.47 -23.44 -4.95
C GLY A 350 -9.94 -23.65 -4.57
N ILE A 351 -10.77 -24.10 -5.51
CA ILE A 351 -12.17 -24.45 -5.26
C ILE A 351 -12.27 -25.96 -4.99
N ILE A 352 -13.02 -26.34 -3.96
CA ILE A 352 -13.37 -27.75 -3.71
C ILE A 352 -14.30 -28.22 -4.83
N ALA A 353 -13.93 -29.33 -5.47
CA ALA A 353 -14.77 -30.01 -6.46
C ALA A 353 -16.18 -30.26 -5.90
N GLU A 354 -17.20 -29.98 -6.71
CA GLU A 354 -18.56 -30.32 -6.34
C GLU A 354 -18.68 -31.85 -6.36
N THR A 355 -18.85 -32.46 -5.19
CA THR A 355 -19.35 -33.84 -5.13
C THR A 355 -20.76 -33.83 -5.69
N ASP A 356 -21.05 -34.71 -6.66
CA ASP A 356 -22.38 -34.94 -7.22
C ASP A 356 -23.41 -35.16 -6.09
N PHE A 357 -24.02 -34.07 -5.63
CA PHE A 357 -25.28 -34.15 -4.93
C PHE A 357 -26.33 -34.00 -6.01
N SER A 358 -26.98 -35.11 -6.36
CA SER A 358 -28.22 -35.04 -7.12
C SER A 358 -29.14 -34.07 -6.37
N PRO A 359 -29.55 -32.94 -6.98
CA PRO A 359 -30.48 -32.03 -6.32
C PRO A 359 -31.77 -32.79 -6.01
N PRO A 360 -32.47 -32.48 -4.91
CA PRO A 360 -33.85 -32.93 -4.76
C PRO A 360 -34.61 -32.51 -6.02
N SER A 361 -35.25 -33.48 -6.68
CA SER A 361 -36.20 -33.20 -7.75
C SER A 361 -37.27 -32.24 -7.20
N ASP A 362 -37.40 -31.08 -7.85
CA ASP A 362 -38.26 -29.93 -7.52
C ASP A 362 -37.76 -28.92 -6.48
N ILE A 363 -37.02 -27.91 -6.97
CA ILE A 363 -37.37 -26.50 -6.73
C ILE A 363 -37.23 -25.78 -8.07
N VAL A 364 -38.34 -25.48 -8.74
CA VAL A 364 -38.37 -24.54 -9.86
C VAL A 364 -38.06 -23.16 -9.29
N ALA A 365 -36.82 -22.71 -9.44
CA ALA A 365 -36.48 -21.30 -9.36
C ALA A 365 -36.54 -20.76 -10.78
N ASP A 366 -37.48 -19.85 -11.04
CA ASP A 366 -37.60 -19.14 -12.30
C ASP A 366 -36.25 -18.55 -12.69
N THR A 367 -35.67 -19.10 -13.75
CA THR A 367 -34.42 -18.64 -14.33
C THR A 367 -34.71 -17.33 -15.04
N VAL A 368 -34.13 -16.23 -14.55
CA VAL A 368 -34.07 -14.98 -15.31
C VAL A 368 -33.22 -15.28 -16.55
N VAL A 369 -33.88 -15.40 -17.69
CA VAL A 369 -33.24 -15.49 -18.99
C VAL A 369 -32.46 -14.19 -19.20
N ASP A 370 -31.14 -14.29 -19.33
CA ASP A 370 -30.31 -13.15 -19.73
C ASP A 370 -30.91 -12.53 -21.01
N SER A 371 -31.10 -11.21 -20.98
CA SER A 371 -31.62 -10.43 -22.10
C SER A 371 -30.73 -10.62 -23.33
N LEU A 372 -31.26 -11.26 -24.38
CA LEU A 372 -30.64 -11.42 -25.70
C LEU A 372 -30.23 -10.08 -26.36
N ILE A 373 -30.63 -8.94 -25.78
CA ILE A 373 -30.41 -7.60 -26.31
C ILE A 373 -29.22 -6.90 -25.60
N ASP A 374 -28.83 -7.31 -24.40
CA ASP A 374 -27.91 -6.53 -23.55
C ASP A 374 -26.52 -7.15 -23.34
N GLY A 375 -26.26 -8.37 -23.83
CA GLY A 375 -25.01 -9.08 -23.57
C GLY A 375 -24.88 -9.54 -22.11
N PRO A 376 -23.81 -10.29 -21.73
CA PRO A 376 -23.65 -10.77 -20.37
C PRO A 376 -23.58 -9.60 -19.38
N SER A 377 -24.44 -9.62 -18.38
CA SER A 377 -24.64 -8.59 -17.35
C SER A 377 -23.43 -8.35 -16.41
N GLY A 378 -22.28 -8.98 -16.68
CA GLY A 378 -21.10 -8.95 -15.82
C GLY A 378 -19.97 -9.88 -16.31
N PRO A 379 -18.84 -9.95 -15.57
CA PRO A 379 -17.70 -10.78 -15.92
C PRO A 379 -18.06 -12.26 -16.04
N LEU A 380 -17.35 -12.98 -16.92
CA LEU A 380 -17.32 -14.44 -16.89
C LEU A 380 -16.60 -14.91 -15.62
N ILE A 381 -17.33 -15.55 -14.72
CA ILE A 381 -16.76 -16.13 -13.50
C ILE A 381 -16.52 -17.62 -13.76
N VAL A 382 -15.26 -18.04 -13.72
CA VAL A 382 -14.89 -19.42 -14.09
C VAL A 382 -13.94 -20.04 -13.06
N SER A 383 -14.17 -21.31 -12.75
CA SER A 383 -13.25 -22.11 -11.94
C SER A 383 -12.01 -22.46 -12.76
N ALA A 384 -10.84 -22.27 -12.17
CA ALA A 384 -9.55 -22.57 -12.79
C ALA A 384 -9.33 -24.08 -12.99
N ASN A 385 -10.20 -24.92 -12.41
CA ASN A 385 -10.21 -26.38 -12.58
C ASN A 385 -11.41 -26.87 -13.40
N ALA A 386 -12.22 -25.98 -13.99
CA ALA A 386 -13.32 -26.39 -14.85
C ALA A 386 -12.76 -27.04 -16.15
N PRO A 387 -13.29 -28.21 -16.56
CA PRO A 387 -12.77 -28.93 -17.72
C PRO A 387 -12.96 -28.16 -19.05
N ASP A 388 -13.94 -27.27 -19.09
CA ASP A 388 -14.32 -26.43 -20.24
C ASP A 388 -13.83 -24.98 -20.11
N MET A 389 -13.01 -24.65 -19.10
CA MET A 389 -12.47 -23.30 -18.86
C MET A 389 -11.87 -22.67 -20.13
N LEU A 390 -11.04 -23.42 -20.87
CA LEU A 390 -10.39 -22.92 -22.09
C LEU A 390 -11.42 -22.55 -23.18
N ALA A 391 -12.47 -23.36 -23.32
CA ALA A 391 -13.53 -23.10 -24.30
C ALA A 391 -14.33 -21.87 -23.91
N GLN A 392 -14.75 -21.75 -22.64
CA GLN A 392 -15.52 -20.60 -22.15
C GLN A 392 -14.74 -19.29 -22.32
N VAL A 393 -13.46 -19.27 -21.93
CA VAL A 393 -12.61 -18.08 -22.07
C VAL A 393 -12.33 -17.78 -23.54
N GLY A 394 -12.08 -18.80 -24.35
CA GLY A 394 -11.83 -18.65 -25.78
C GLY A 394 -13.03 -18.09 -26.55
N GLU A 395 -14.25 -18.54 -26.22
CA GLU A 395 -15.50 -18.04 -26.79
C GLU A 395 -15.71 -16.56 -26.43
N LEU A 396 -15.60 -16.20 -25.14
CA LEU A 396 -15.74 -14.81 -24.69
C LEU A 396 -14.78 -13.86 -25.41
N LEU A 397 -13.53 -14.28 -25.57
CA LEU A 397 -12.48 -13.47 -26.19
C LEU A 397 -12.51 -13.52 -27.73
N ASN A 398 -13.41 -14.30 -28.34
CA ASN A 398 -13.50 -14.55 -29.78
C ASN A 398 -12.17 -15.06 -30.37
N VAL A 399 -11.56 -16.05 -29.71
CA VAL A 399 -10.26 -16.63 -30.09
C VAL A 399 -10.26 -18.15 -30.24
N ALA A 400 -11.34 -18.85 -29.84
CA ALA A 400 -11.52 -20.29 -30.01
C ALA A 400 -12.14 -20.67 -31.36
#